data_AF-A0A8S3V8W5-F1
#
_entry.id   AF-A0A8S3V8W5-F1
#
_cell.length_a   1.000
_cell.length_b   1.000
_cell.length_c   1.000
_cell.angle_alpha   90.00
_cell.angle_beta   90.00
_cell.angle_gamma   90.00
#
_symmetry.space_group_name_H-M   'P 1'
#
loop_
_entity.id
_entity.type
_entity.pdbx_description
1 polymer ?
#
loop_
_entity_poly.entity_id
_entity_poly.type
_entity_poly.pdbx_seq_one_letter_code
_entity_poly.pdbx_strand_id
1 'polypeptide(L)'
;MRYSVSEDALYCGPCVIFGRKEAKEKLFINKVTDWSNLSCFIKRHTREGSPHFQYQAMADNFVHIHSKDSADEAIIYKLSEFKKTQVLKNRHVLLKIIETLLLCGKQNIAIRGHTPELSNFLAILNSKAQGDDILRDHLANSSRRAKYTSPDIQNEIINIIGNQIRTSIVENCNNSKFFTLIADETTDTSTREQVSVCLRYLERDTITNKISIKEDFLDFVMATSTTGKHLAELLIETLISADIITMNMRAQGYDGTANMSGKYKGVQARICEMVPGALYVHCKSHCLNLAIVHSCKDTSVRNVMSTVQEVAFSFDYSSKKLQAFYQELDSDATTKENMDKRTKLRTLCETRWTSRADALYTFKTSFPVVIEIERERERERERERERERERERERERERERGEREREKEREREREREREEREREREREKRERERERERERERERERERERERERERERESILRNMY
;
A
#
# COMPACT_ATOMS: atom_id res chain seq x y z
N MET A 1 79.94 -19.86 -20.03
CA MET A 1 79.89 -19.86 -21.52
C MET A 1 78.86 -20.90 -21.98
N ARG A 2 78.22 -20.71 -23.14
CA ARG A 2 77.28 -21.66 -23.75
C ARG A 2 77.68 -21.92 -25.20
N TYR A 3 77.64 -23.18 -25.62
CA TYR A 3 77.98 -23.62 -26.97
C TYR A 3 76.72 -23.79 -27.82
N SER A 4 76.77 -23.34 -29.08
CA SER A 4 75.72 -23.51 -30.08
C SER A 4 76.15 -24.55 -31.10
N VAL A 5 75.44 -25.69 -31.16
CA VAL A 5 75.76 -26.81 -32.07
C VAL A 5 75.47 -26.43 -33.53
N SER A 6 74.40 -25.66 -33.79
CA SER A 6 73.99 -25.27 -35.15
C SER A 6 74.93 -24.26 -35.81
N GLU A 7 75.62 -23.47 -34.99
CA GLU A 7 76.51 -22.40 -35.47
C GLU A 7 77.99 -22.70 -35.22
N ASP A 8 78.28 -23.85 -34.60
CA ASP A 8 79.61 -24.24 -34.11
C ASP A 8 80.36 -23.08 -33.44
N ALA A 9 79.73 -22.48 -32.42
CA ALA A 9 80.25 -21.27 -31.79
C ALA A 9 80.02 -21.20 -30.28
N LEU A 10 80.92 -20.50 -29.58
CA LEU A 10 80.84 -20.23 -28.16
C LEU A 10 80.35 -18.81 -27.85
N TYR A 11 79.45 -18.71 -26.88
CA TYR A 11 78.81 -17.47 -26.42
C TYR A 11 78.96 -17.28 -24.91
N CYS A 12 78.95 -16.04 -24.45
CA CYS A 12 78.81 -15.71 -23.03
C CYS A 12 77.39 -15.22 -22.73
N GLY A 13 76.60 -16.02 -22.01
CA GLY A 13 75.19 -15.72 -21.70
C GLY A 13 74.95 -14.31 -21.14
N PRO A 14 75.64 -13.90 -20.06
CA PRO A 14 75.53 -12.54 -19.51
C PRO A 14 75.83 -11.44 -20.55
N CYS A 15 76.86 -11.60 -21.36
CA CYS A 15 77.25 -10.60 -22.35
C CYS A 15 76.27 -10.53 -23.54
N VAL A 16 75.73 -11.69 -23.97
CA VAL A 16 74.73 -11.74 -25.04
C VAL A 16 73.43 -11.05 -24.61
N ILE A 17 73.00 -11.25 -23.37
CA ILE A 17 71.71 -10.76 -22.87
C ILE A 17 71.79 -9.30 -22.39
N PHE A 18 72.83 -8.94 -21.64
CA PHE A 18 72.96 -7.64 -20.98
C PHE A 18 74.00 -6.71 -21.64
N GLY A 19 74.63 -7.15 -22.74
CA GLY A 19 75.58 -6.37 -23.53
C GLY A 19 74.94 -5.13 -24.16
N ARG A 20 75.66 -4.00 -24.17
CA ARG A 20 75.20 -2.78 -24.85
C ARG A 20 75.17 -2.99 -26.38
N LYS A 21 74.25 -2.31 -27.08
CA LYS A 21 74.13 -2.41 -28.55
C LYS A 21 75.43 -2.08 -29.30
N GLU A 22 76.20 -1.11 -28.79
CA GLU A 22 77.52 -0.70 -29.32
C GLU A 22 78.62 -1.75 -29.08
N ALA A 23 78.40 -2.71 -28.17
CA ALA A 23 79.34 -3.78 -27.87
C ALA A 23 79.05 -5.07 -28.67
N LYS A 24 78.03 -5.09 -29.54
CA LYS A 24 77.64 -6.29 -30.29
C LYS A 24 78.75 -6.81 -31.20
N GLU A 25 79.67 -5.97 -31.65
CA GLU A 25 80.83 -6.39 -32.45
C GLU A 25 81.94 -7.08 -31.64
N LYS A 26 81.79 -7.20 -30.30
CA LYS A 26 82.84 -7.77 -29.42
C LYS A 26 82.70 -9.28 -29.25
N LEU A 27 83.86 -9.94 -29.10
CA LEU A 27 84.00 -11.38 -28.83
C LEU A 27 83.05 -11.84 -27.70
N PHE A 28 82.47 -13.04 -27.88
CA PHE A 28 81.49 -13.70 -27.01
C PHE A 28 80.06 -13.12 -27.00
N ILE A 29 79.77 -12.01 -27.70
CA ILE A 29 78.40 -11.51 -27.95
C ILE A 29 77.85 -12.04 -29.28
N ASN A 30 78.65 -12.02 -30.35
CA ASN A 30 78.20 -12.46 -31.69
C ASN A 30 78.51 -13.92 -32.03
N LYS A 31 79.72 -14.41 -31.74
CA LYS A 31 80.16 -15.81 -31.81
C LYS A 31 81.67 -15.90 -31.60
N VAL A 32 82.15 -17.00 -31.04
CA VAL A 32 83.58 -17.36 -31.03
C VAL A 32 83.72 -18.73 -31.67
N THR A 33 84.40 -18.78 -32.82
CA THR A 33 84.61 -20.01 -33.63
C THR A 33 86.08 -20.41 -33.75
N ASP A 34 87.00 -19.56 -33.27
CA ASP A 34 88.43 -19.88 -33.24
C ASP A 34 88.77 -20.73 -32.00
N TRP A 35 88.68 -22.04 -32.20
CA TRP A 35 88.94 -23.05 -31.18
C TRP A 35 90.41 -23.11 -30.74
N SER A 36 91.34 -22.82 -31.66
CA SER A 36 92.78 -22.89 -31.42
C SER A 36 93.26 -21.86 -30.40
N ASN A 37 92.65 -20.67 -30.40
CA ASN A 37 92.99 -19.57 -29.48
C ASN A 37 91.96 -19.37 -28.36
N LEU A 38 91.02 -20.31 -28.18
CA LEU A 38 89.90 -20.16 -27.26
C LEU A 38 90.33 -19.83 -25.83
N SER A 39 91.38 -20.49 -25.33
CA SER A 39 91.91 -20.26 -23.98
C SER A 39 92.39 -18.82 -23.76
N CYS A 40 92.99 -18.20 -24.79
CA CYS A 40 93.43 -16.81 -24.76
C CYS A 40 92.23 -15.86 -24.78
N PHE A 41 91.22 -16.13 -25.62
CA PHE A 41 89.99 -15.34 -25.66
C PHE A 41 89.24 -15.36 -24.34
N ILE A 42 89.12 -16.53 -23.69
CA ILE A 42 88.48 -16.66 -22.38
C ILE A 42 89.24 -15.85 -21.34
N LYS A 43 90.57 -15.98 -21.25
CA LYS A 43 91.39 -15.21 -20.28
C LYS A 43 91.24 -13.70 -20.46
N ARG A 44 91.19 -13.22 -21.72
CA ARG A 44 90.96 -11.80 -22.01
C ARG A 44 89.54 -11.36 -21.66
N HIS A 45 88.56 -12.23 -21.84
CA HIS A 45 87.15 -11.97 -21.51
C HIS A 45 86.89 -11.93 -20.00
N THR A 46 87.56 -12.78 -19.22
CA THR A 46 87.41 -12.87 -17.75
C THR A 46 88.46 -12.07 -16.99
N ARG A 47 89.24 -11.22 -17.65
CA ARG A 47 90.22 -10.35 -16.99
C ARG A 47 89.51 -9.25 -16.21
N GLU A 48 90.03 -8.91 -15.03
CA GLU A 48 89.59 -7.76 -14.25
C GLU A 48 89.63 -6.48 -15.12
N GLY A 49 88.50 -5.76 -15.15
CA GLY A 49 88.30 -4.58 -16.01
C GLY A 49 87.68 -4.87 -17.38
N SER A 50 87.41 -6.13 -17.73
CA SER A 50 86.63 -6.42 -18.94
C SER A 50 85.14 -6.02 -18.76
N PRO A 51 84.43 -5.67 -19.85
CA PRO A 51 82.99 -5.40 -19.80
C PRO A 51 82.15 -6.57 -19.30
N HIS A 52 82.67 -7.80 -19.37
CA HIS A 52 81.97 -9.01 -18.93
C HIS A 52 81.57 -8.92 -17.45
N PHE A 53 82.42 -8.38 -16.58
CA PHE A 53 82.10 -8.23 -15.15
C PHE A 53 80.88 -7.33 -14.91
N GLN A 54 80.72 -6.27 -15.70
CA GLN A 54 79.54 -5.40 -15.59
C GLN A 54 78.27 -6.14 -16.05
N TYR A 55 78.35 -6.88 -17.15
CA TYR A 55 77.22 -7.67 -17.64
C TYR A 55 76.89 -8.85 -16.73
N GLN A 56 77.90 -9.44 -16.08
CA GLN A 56 77.74 -10.46 -15.06
C GLN A 56 77.01 -9.90 -13.84
N ALA A 57 77.43 -8.74 -13.32
CA ALA A 57 76.75 -8.08 -12.20
C ALA A 57 75.29 -7.70 -12.52
N MET A 58 75.01 -7.30 -13.77
CA MET A 58 73.64 -7.05 -14.23
C MET A 58 72.81 -8.34 -14.29
N ALA A 59 73.40 -9.44 -14.77
CA ALA A 59 72.74 -10.75 -14.80
C ALA A 59 72.45 -11.26 -13.39
N ASP A 60 73.41 -11.13 -12.47
CA ASP A 60 73.27 -11.54 -11.08
C ASP A 60 72.19 -10.70 -10.37
N ASN A 61 72.15 -9.39 -10.59
CA ASN A 61 71.06 -8.52 -10.10
C ASN A 61 69.70 -8.88 -10.69
N PHE A 62 69.63 -9.22 -11.98
CA PHE A 62 68.38 -9.64 -12.63
C PHE A 62 67.85 -10.94 -12.02
N VAL A 63 68.74 -11.93 -11.81
CA VAL A 63 68.40 -13.20 -11.15
C VAL A 63 68.01 -12.96 -9.70
N HIS A 64 68.71 -12.07 -8.99
CA HIS A 64 68.37 -11.71 -7.62
C HIS A 64 66.95 -11.16 -7.54
N ILE A 65 66.59 -10.11 -8.30
CA ILE A 65 65.25 -9.50 -8.31
C ILE A 65 64.12 -10.50 -8.63
N HIS A 66 64.39 -11.47 -9.51
CA HIS A 66 63.41 -12.46 -9.96
C HIS A 66 63.47 -13.79 -9.18
N SER A 67 64.39 -13.91 -8.22
CA SER A 67 64.42 -15.02 -7.28
C SER A 67 63.28 -14.86 -6.27
N LYS A 68 62.72 -15.99 -5.81
CA LYS A 68 61.56 -16.00 -4.91
C LYS A 68 61.80 -15.19 -3.61
N ASP A 69 63.05 -15.06 -3.19
CA ASP A 69 63.40 -14.40 -1.93
C ASP A 69 63.28 -12.86 -1.98
N SER A 70 63.26 -12.24 -3.17
CA SER A 70 63.02 -10.79 -3.34
C SER A 70 61.71 -10.47 -4.06
N ALA A 71 61.00 -11.47 -4.58
CA ALA A 71 59.67 -11.29 -5.18
C ALA A 71 58.65 -10.73 -4.15
N ASP A 72 58.81 -11.10 -2.88
CA ASP A 72 58.04 -10.56 -1.76
C ASP A 72 58.38 -9.09 -1.43
N GLU A 73 59.53 -8.56 -1.86
CA GLU A 73 59.93 -7.14 -1.69
C GLU A 73 59.61 -6.27 -2.90
N ALA A 74 59.44 -6.86 -4.08
CA ALA A 74 59.12 -6.13 -5.30
C ALA A 74 57.76 -5.42 -5.18
N ILE A 75 57.78 -4.09 -5.16
CA ILE A 75 56.59 -3.21 -5.02
C ILE A 75 55.47 -3.60 -6.00
N ILE A 76 55.83 -4.02 -7.22
CA ILE A 76 54.89 -4.45 -8.26
C ILE A 76 54.06 -5.66 -7.81
N TYR A 77 54.70 -6.65 -7.16
CA TYR A 77 54.02 -7.85 -6.67
C TYR A 77 53.05 -7.48 -5.54
N LYS A 78 53.51 -6.68 -4.56
CA LYS A 78 52.66 -6.17 -3.46
C LYS A 78 51.45 -5.37 -3.96
N LEU A 79 51.63 -4.51 -4.97
CA LEU A 79 50.53 -3.75 -5.58
C LEU A 79 49.51 -4.68 -6.26
N SER A 80 50.00 -5.74 -6.93
CA SER A 80 49.12 -6.73 -7.57
C SER A 80 48.34 -7.56 -6.55
N GLU A 81 48.97 -7.98 -5.46
CA GLU A 81 48.32 -8.72 -4.37
C GLU A 81 47.33 -7.86 -3.59
N PHE A 82 47.68 -6.60 -3.32
CA PHE A 82 46.77 -5.66 -2.68
C PHE A 82 45.52 -5.44 -3.53
N LYS A 83 45.68 -5.23 -4.84
CA LYS A 83 44.56 -5.09 -5.77
C LYS A 83 43.70 -6.35 -5.78
N LYS A 84 44.30 -7.54 -5.82
CA LYS A 84 43.57 -8.81 -5.76
C LYS A 84 42.77 -8.95 -4.47
N THR A 85 43.38 -8.61 -3.34
CA THR A 85 42.73 -8.63 -2.03
C THR A 85 41.57 -7.65 -1.95
N GLN A 86 41.73 -6.44 -2.49
CA GLN A 86 40.66 -5.45 -2.56
C GLN A 86 39.48 -5.93 -3.42
N VAL A 87 39.76 -6.56 -4.57
CA VAL A 87 38.71 -7.14 -5.43
C VAL A 87 37.94 -8.24 -4.70
N LEU A 88 38.63 -9.10 -3.97
CA LEU A 88 37.99 -10.15 -3.16
C LEU A 88 37.11 -9.56 -2.06
N LYS A 89 37.60 -8.56 -1.32
CA LYS A 89 36.81 -7.84 -0.31
C LYS A 89 35.56 -7.21 -0.91
N ASN A 90 35.69 -6.50 -2.04
CA ASN A 90 34.56 -5.85 -2.70
C ASN A 90 33.52 -6.87 -3.22
N ARG A 91 33.97 -8.00 -3.80
CA ARG A 91 33.08 -9.09 -4.24
C ARG A 91 32.33 -9.72 -3.07
N HIS A 92 33.02 -9.93 -1.96
CA HIS A 92 32.44 -10.46 -0.72
C HIS A 92 31.34 -9.55 -0.20
N VAL A 93 31.59 -8.25 -0.10
CA VAL A 93 30.59 -7.25 0.32
C VAL A 93 29.38 -7.24 -0.62
N LEU A 94 29.62 -7.16 -1.94
CA LEU A 94 28.55 -7.13 -2.93
C LEU A 94 27.68 -8.39 -2.87
N LEU A 95 28.30 -9.56 -2.68
CA LEU A 95 27.60 -10.82 -2.49
C LEU A 95 26.68 -10.77 -1.25
N LYS A 96 27.15 -10.22 -0.12
CA LYS A 96 26.31 -10.05 1.08
C LYS A 96 25.13 -9.10 0.86
N ILE A 97 25.31 -8.05 0.07
CA ILE A 97 24.23 -7.14 -0.32
C ILE A 97 23.19 -7.87 -1.18
N ILE A 98 23.63 -8.58 -2.22
CA ILE A 98 22.77 -9.36 -3.11
C ILE A 98 22.00 -10.43 -2.34
N GLU A 99 22.67 -11.20 -1.48
CA GLU A 99 22.03 -12.22 -0.62
C GLU A 99 20.95 -11.62 0.28
N THR A 100 21.14 -10.38 0.73
CA THR A 100 20.16 -9.69 1.59
C THR A 100 18.95 -9.23 0.79
N LEU A 101 19.14 -8.70 -0.41
CA LEU A 101 18.03 -8.37 -1.31
C LEU A 101 17.26 -9.61 -1.75
N LEU A 102 17.96 -10.70 -2.08
CA LEU A 102 17.34 -11.99 -2.40
C LEU A 102 16.53 -12.54 -1.22
N LEU A 103 17.02 -12.43 0.01
CA LEU A 103 16.28 -12.83 1.20
C LEU A 103 14.99 -12.00 1.34
N CYS A 104 15.09 -10.68 1.22
CA CYS A 104 13.91 -9.80 1.29
C CYS A 104 12.88 -10.18 0.22
N GLY A 105 13.33 -10.41 -1.03
CA GLY A 105 12.45 -10.84 -2.13
C GLY A 105 11.78 -12.19 -1.87
N LYS A 106 12.56 -13.20 -1.47
CA LYS A 106 12.04 -14.57 -1.20
C LYS A 106 11.03 -14.63 -0.05
N GLN A 107 11.20 -13.78 0.96
CA GLN A 107 10.33 -13.74 2.15
C GLN A 107 9.23 -12.68 2.04
N ASN A 108 9.12 -11.99 0.90
CA ASN A 108 8.19 -10.88 0.69
C ASN A 108 8.31 -9.77 1.76
N ILE A 109 9.54 -9.47 2.18
CA ILE A 109 9.84 -8.42 3.15
C ILE A 109 10.06 -7.11 2.40
N ALA A 110 9.30 -6.08 2.76
CA ALA A 110 9.50 -4.74 2.23
C ALA A 110 10.92 -4.25 2.51
N ILE A 111 11.67 -3.89 1.46
CA ILE A 111 13.08 -3.49 1.56
C ILE A 111 13.23 -2.14 2.30
N ARG A 112 12.28 -1.22 2.04
CA ARG A 112 12.25 0.14 2.58
C ARG A 112 11.27 0.21 3.76
N GLY A 113 11.66 0.96 4.79
CA GLY A 113 10.76 1.38 5.86
C GLY A 113 10.22 2.79 5.61
N HIS A 114 9.39 3.29 6.54
CA HIS A 114 8.88 4.67 6.49
C HIS A 114 9.99 5.72 6.61
N THR A 115 11.12 5.37 7.25
CA THR A 115 12.35 6.17 7.26
C THR A 115 13.55 5.32 6.84
N PRO A 116 14.67 5.93 6.41
CA PRO A 116 15.90 5.20 6.13
C PRO A 116 16.41 4.39 7.33
N GLU A 117 16.24 4.86 8.57
CA GLU A 117 16.65 4.11 9.77
C GLU A 117 15.79 2.86 10.02
N LEU A 118 14.54 2.87 9.53
CA LEU A 118 13.59 1.76 9.64
C LEU A 118 13.63 0.83 8.42
N SER A 119 14.65 0.92 7.58
CA SER A 119 14.79 0.01 6.42
C SER A 119 15.11 -1.42 6.88
N ASN A 120 14.21 -2.36 6.57
CA ASN A 120 14.44 -3.78 6.82
C ASN A 120 15.72 -4.28 6.14
N PHE A 121 16.03 -3.80 4.93
CA PHE A 121 17.27 -4.13 4.25
C PHE A 121 18.51 -3.72 5.05
N LEU A 122 18.56 -2.48 5.54
CA LEU A 122 19.69 -2.02 6.36
C LEU A 122 19.77 -2.76 7.69
N ALA A 123 18.62 -3.04 8.33
CA ALA A 123 18.57 -3.80 9.57
C ALA A 123 19.15 -5.22 9.39
N ILE A 124 18.74 -5.93 8.34
CA ILE A 124 19.24 -7.28 8.04
C ILE A 124 20.72 -7.23 7.64
N LEU A 125 21.13 -6.25 6.83
CA LEU A 125 22.52 -6.12 6.39
C LEU A 125 23.45 -5.83 7.57
N ASN A 126 23.04 -4.94 8.49
CA ASN A 126 23.78 -4.64 9.72
C ASN A 126 23.82 -5.84 10.66
N SER A 127 22.75 -6.63 10.75
CA SER A 127 22.75 -7.89 11.51
C SER A 127 23.76 -8.89 10.94
N LYS A 128 23.82 -9.06 9.61
CA LYS A 128 24.85 -9.89 8.96
C LYS A 128 26.27 -9.39 9.21
N ALA A 129 26.46 -8.07 9.28
CA ALA A 129 27.76 -7.46 9.56
C ALA A 129 28.30 -7.76 10.97
N GLN A 130 27.46 -8.16 11.93
CA GLN A 130 27.94 -8.52 13.28
C GLN A 130 28.87 -9.75 13.27
N GLY A 131 28.68 -10.67 12.32
CA GLY A 131 29.51 -11.86 12.14
C GLY A 131 30.49 -11.78 10.97
N ASP A 132 30.66 -10.61 10.34
CA ASP A 132 31.45 -10.43 9.13
C ASP A 132 32.26 -9.13 9.20
N ASP A 133 33.51 -9.24 9.67
CA ASP A 133 34.40 -8.09 9.89
C ASP A 133 34.62 -7.28 8.61
N ILE A 134 34.70 -7.95 7.45
CA ILE A 134 34.90 -7.29 6.15
C ILE A 134 33.69 -6.41 5.81
N LEU A 135 32.48 -6.94 5.98
CA LEU A 135 31.25 -6.19 5.75
C LEU A 135 31.09 -5.05 6.76
N ARG A 136 31.38 -5.30 8.04
CA ARG A 136 31.30 -4.28 9.10
C ARG A 136 32.25 -3.12 8.82
N ASP A 137 33.51 -3.40 8.50
CA ASP A 137 34.51 -2.40 8.17
C ASP A 137 34.11 -1.62 6.92
N HIS A 138 33.55 -2.29 5.91
CA HIS A 138 33.06 -1.63 4.70
C HIS A 138 31.91 -0.66 5.01
N LEU A 139 30.92 -1.08 5.79
CA LEU A 139 29.76 -0.25 6.13
C LEU A 139 30.13 0.94 7.02
N ALA A 140 31.12 0.78 7.90
CA ALA A 140 31.61 1.86 8.77
C ALA A 140 32.48 2.86 8.00
N ASN A 141 33.49 2.37 7.26
CA ASN A 141 34.60 3.19 6.78
C ASN A 141 34.49 3.62 5.30
N SER A 142 33.60 3.02 4.52
CA SER A 142 33.46 3.38 3.09
C SER A 142 32.74 4.72 2.91
N SER A 143 33.11 5.44 1.85
CA SER A 143 32.42 6.67 1.46
C SER A 143 30.95 6.39 1.12
N ARG A 144 30.06 7.38 1.30
CA ARG A 144 28.61 7.22 1.10
C ARG A 144 28.23 6.59 -0.25
N ARG A 145 28.98 6.90 -1.32
CA ARG A 145 28.75 6.38 -2.68
C ARG A 145 29.25 4.95 -2.87
N ALA A 146 30.20 4.49 -2.06
CA ALA A 146 30.82 3.18 -2.16
C ALA A 146 30.17 2.12 -1.26
N LYS A 147 29.17 2.49 -0.43
CA LYS A 147 28.45 1.55 0.45
C LYS A 147 27.46 0.65 -0.28
N TYR A 148 27.04 1.01 -1.50
CA TYR A 148 26.02 0.29 -2.29
C TYR A 148 24.68 0.06 -1.57
N THR A 149 24.36 0.91 -0.59
CA THR A 149 23.14 0.82 0.22
C THR A 149 22.03 1.77 -0.22
N SER A 150 22.25 2.62 -1.24
CA SER A 150 21.24 3.59 -1.67
C SER A 150 20.04 2.91 -2.35
N PRO A 151 18.84 3.52 -2.28
CA PRO A 151 17.65 3.00 -2.95
C PRO A 151 17.82 2.79 -4.46
N ASP A 152 18.58 3.66 -5.12
CA ASP A 152 18.84 3.57 -6.56
C ASP A 152 19.67 2.32 -6.90
N ILE A 153 20.73 2.07 -6.13
CA ILE A 153 21.58 0.89 -6.31
C ILE A 153 20.82 -0.39 -5.96
N GLN A 154 19.99 -0.37 -4.92
CA GLN A 154 19.12 -1.50 -4.60
C GLN A 154 18.21 -1.85 -5.79
N ASN A 155 17.57 -0.85 -6.39
CA ASN A 155 16.73 -1.04 -7.56
C ASN A 155 17.52 -1.56 -8.78
N GLU A 156 18.73 -1.05 -8.99
CA GLU A 156 19.62 -1.55 -10.05
C GLU A 156 19.95 -3.04 -9.86
N ILE A 157 20.33 -3.43 -8.65
CA ILE A 157 20.61 -4.84 -8.32
C ILE A 157 19.36 -5.71 -8.49
N ILE A 158 18.19 -5.23 -8.03
CA ILE A 158 16.91 -5.93 -8.22
C ILE A 158 16.61 -6.14 -9.70
N ASN A 159 16.83 -5.13 -10.54
CA ASN A 159 16.63 -5.23 -11.98
C ASN A 159 17.59 -6.25 -12.62
N ILE A 160 18.85 -6.29 -12.18
CA ILE A 160 19.83 -7.28 -12.66
C ILE A 160 19.39 -8.70 -12.26
N ILE A 161 18.98 -8.91 -11.01
CA ILE A 161 18.46 -10.18 -10.52
C ILE A 161 17.22 -10.59 -11.32
N GLY A 162 16.27 -9.68 -11.50
CA GLY A 162 15.05 -9.91 -12.27
C GLY A 162 15.34 -10.27 -13.73
N ASN A 163 16.30 -9.59 -14.37
CA ASN A 163 16.76 -9.93 -15.72
C ASN A 163 17.32 -11.34 -15.79
N GLN A 164 18.20 -11.73 -14.85
CA GLN A 164 18.78 -13.08 -14.82
C GLN A 164 17.71 -14.16 -14.64
N ILE A 165 16.73 -13.91 -13.75
CA ILE A 165 15.59 -14.82 -13.55
C ILE A 165 14.78 -14.95 -14.84
N ARG A 166 14.42 -13.82 -15.48
CA ARG A 166 13.68 -13.82 -16.76
C ARG A 166 14.44 -14.56 -17.86
N THR A 167 15.73 -14.32 -18.02
CA THR A 167 16.56 -15.05 -19.00
C THR A 167 16.52 -16.55 -18.75
N SER A 168 16.65 -16.99 -17.49
CA SER A 168 16.56 -18.41 -17.15
C SER A 168 15.18 -19.01 -17.45
N ILE A 169 14.10 -18.28 -17.17
CA ILE A 169 12.73 -18.72 -17.48
C ILE A 169 12.54 -18.87 -19.00
N VAL A 170 13.01 -17.90 -19.78
CA VAL A 170 12.93 -17.91 -21.25
C VAL A 170 13.69 -19.10 -21.82
N GLU A 171 14.92 -19.33 -21.37
CA GLU A 171 15.74 -20.47 -21.77
C GLU A 171 15.02 -21.80 -21.48
N ASN A 172 14.50 -21.96 -20.26
CA ASN A 172 13.79 -23.17 -19.85
C ASN A 172 12.50 -23.39 -20.67
N CYS A 173 11.75 -22.32 -20.92
CA CYS A 173 10.52 -22.35 -21.73
C CYS A 173 10.82 -22.75 -23.18
N ASN A 174 11.84 -22.15 -23.80
CA ASN A 174 12.26 -22.48 -25.17
C ASN A 174 12.80 -23.91 -25.27
N ASN A 175 13.56 -24.39 -24.28
CA ASN A 175 14.04 -25.78 -24.20
C ASN A 175 12.89 -26.79 -24.04
N SER A 176 11.80 -26.41 -23.38
CA SER A 176 10.59 -27.23 -23.26
C SER A 176 9.88 -27.50 -24.59
N LYS A 177 10.17 -26.69 -25.61
CA LYS A 177 9.54 -26.67 -26.94
C LYS A 177 8.05 -26.31 -26.95
N PHE A 178 7.26 -26.58 -25.91
CA PHE A 178 5.85 -26.19 -25.86
C PHE A 178 5.52 -25.52 -24.53
N PHE A 179 4.69 -24.50 -24.59
CA PHE A 179 4.26 -23.77 -23.41
C PHE A 179 2.80 -23.32 -23.52
N THR A 180 2.26 -22.91 -22.38
CA THR A 180 0.94 -22.30 -22.22
C THR A 180 1.12 -20.89 -21.69
N LEU A 181 0.45 -19.93 -22.31
CA LEU A 181 0.40 -18.56 -21.83
C LEU A 181 -0.75 -18.42 -20.83
N ILE A 182 -0.48 -17.91 -19.65
CA ILE A 182 -1.49 -17.59 -18.62
C ILE A 182 -1.39 -16.10 -18.36
N ALA A 183 -2.52 -15.41 -18.31
CA ALA A 183 -2.55 -14.00 -17.99
C ALA A 183 -3.79 -13.63 -17.18
N ASP A 184 -3.64 -12.61 -16.37
CA ASP A 184 -4.72 -12.08 -15.54
C ASP A 184 -4.64 -10.56 -15.51
N GLU A 185 -5.79 -9.91 -15.66
CA GLU A 185 -5.92 -8.46 -15.55
C GLU A 185 -5.87 -8.07 -14.08
N THR A 186 -5.03 -7.09 -13.76
CA THR A 186 -4.81 -6.58 -12.41
C THR A 186 -4.74 -5.06 -12.44
N THR A 187 -5.05 -4.41 -11.33
CA THR A 187 -4.93 -2.96 -11.20
C THR A 187 -3.80 -2.64 -10.23
N ASP A 188 -2.84 -1.82 -10.65
CA ASP A 188 -1.77 -1.36 -9.77
C ASP A 188 -2.31 -0.37 -8.71
N THR A 189 -1.53 -0.18 -7.65
CA THR A 189 -1.70 0.83 -6.59
C THR A 189 -1.99 2.24 -7.10
N SER A 190 -1.53 2.58 -8.30
CA SER A 190 -1.80 3.85 -8.98
C SER A 190 -3.09 3.86 -9.82
N THR A 191 -3.95 2.85 -9.69
CA THR A 191 -5.20 2.63 -10.46
C THR A 191 -5.01 2.42 -11.97
N ARG A 192 -3.80 2.04 -12.39
CA ARG A 192 -3.49 1.71 -13.78
C ARG A 192 -3.67 0.23 -14.06
N GLU A 193 -4.23 -0.10 -15.22
CA GLU A 193 -4.46 -1.49 -15.64
C GLU A 193 -3.15 -2.14 -16.10
N GLN A 194 -2.90 -3.34 -15.57
CA GLN A 194 -1.73 -4.17 -15.88
C GLN A 194 -2.18 -5.60 -16.13
N VAL A 195 -1.47 -6.28 -17.01
CA VAL A 195 -1.67 -7.70 -17.29
C VAL A 195 -0.49 -8.45 -16.73
N SER A 196 -0.77 -9.38 -15.80
CA SER A 196 0.23 -10.34 -15.35
C SER A 196 0.44 -11.40 -16.43
N VAL A 197 1.70 -11.72 -16.74
CA VAL A 197 2.05 -12.73 -17.73
C VAL A 197 2.80 -13.86 -17.06
N CYS A 198 2.25 -15.06 -17.16
CA CYS A 198 2.81 -16.29 -16.61
C CYS A 198 2.94 -17.34 -17.72
N LEU A 199 3.98 -18.17 -17.61
CA LEU A 199 4.25 -19.24 -18.55
C LEU A 199 4.14 -20.58 -17.81
N ARG A 200 3.44 -21.52 -18.42
CA ARG A 200 3.37 -22.91 -17.96
C ARG A 200 4.01 -23.82 -18.99
N TYR A 201 5.04 -24.55 -18.60
CA TYR A 201 5.82 -25.41 -19.49
C TYR A 201 6.35 -26.64 -18.74
N LEU A 202 6.92 -27.59 -19.47
CA LEU A 202 7.53 -28.79 -18.90
C LEU A 202 9.02 -28.57 -18.68
N GLU A 203 9.48 -28.74 -17.46
CA GLU A 203 10.89 -28.77 -17.12
C GLU A 203 11.35 -30.21 -17.01
N ARG A 204 12.49 -30.53 -17.61
CA ARG A 204 13.14 -31.84 -17.50
C ARG A 204 14.44 -31.68 -16.73
N ASP A 205 14.54 -32.37 -15.61
CA ASP A 205 15.79 -32.49 -14.87
C ASP A 205 16.80 -33.29 -15.71
N THR A 206 17.95 -32.69 -16.00
CA THR A 206 18.98 -33.28 -16.86
C THR A 206 19.71 -34.47 -16.21
N ILE A 207 19.70 -34.57 -14.88
CA ILE A 207 20.34 -35.63 -14.11
C ILE A 207 19.36 -36.77 -13.87
N THR A 208 18.17 -36.46 -13.33
CA THR A 208 17.20 -37.48 -12.94
C THR A 208 16.26 -37.89 -14.08
N ASN A 209 16.27 -37.15 -15.20
CA ASN A 209 15.33 -37.29 -16.32
C ASN A 209 13.84 -37.15 -15.92
N LYS A 210 13.58 -36.63 -14.71
CA LYS A 210 12.23 -36.40 -14.21
C LYS A 210 11.62 -35.19 -14.92
N ILE A 211 10.36 -35.31 -15.30
CA ILE A 211 9.59 -34.21 -15.88
C ILE A 211 8.70 -33.60 -14.79
N SER A 212 8.76 -32.28 -14.63
CA SER A 212 7.89 -31.49 -13.76
C SER A 212 7.17 -30.41 -14.57
N ILE A 213 5.97 -30.06 -14.11
CA ILE A 213 5.25 -28.89 -14.63
C ILE A 213 5.77 -27.68 -13.86
N LYS A 214 6.21 -26.66 -14.60
CA LYS A 214 6.63 -25.37 -14.06
C LYS A 214 5.63 -24.31 -14.47
N GLU A 215 5.32 -23.42 -13.53
CA GLU A 215 4.53 -22.22 -13.75
C GLU A 215 5.35 -21.04 -13.22
N ASP A 216 5.90 -20.24 -14.12
CA ASP A 216 6.77 -19.12 -13.76
C ASP A 216 6.15 -17.80 -14.22
N PHE A 217 6.23 -16.80 -13.34
CA PHE A 217 5.84 -15.43 -13.65
C PHE A 217 6.92 -14.78 -14.53
N LEU A 218 6.51 -14.19 -15.65
CA LEU A 218 7.40 -13.54 -16.61
C LEU A 218 7.48 -12.03 -16.34
N ASP A 219 6.34 -11.34 -16.39
CA ASP A 219 6.31 -9.88 -16.23
C ASP A 219 4.91 -9.32 -15.93
N PHE A 220 4.87 -8.07 -15.47
CA PHE A 220 3.68 -7.22 -15.47
C PHE A 220 3.76 -6.25 -16.64
N VAL A 221 2.77 -6.31 -17.51
CA VAL A 221 2.73 -5.47 -18.71
C VAL A 221 1.65 -4.41 -18.57
N MET A 222 2.02 -3.14 -18.78
CA MET A 222 1.08 -2.03 -18.75
C MET A 222 0.12 -2.11 -19.94
N ALA A 223 -1.18 -2.19 -19.68
CA ALA A 223 -2.19 -2.11 -20.74
C ALA A 223 -2.68 -0.66 -20.86
N THR A 224 -2.52 -0.05 -22.03
CA THR A 224 -3.07 1.29 -22.30
C THR A 224 -4.54 1.23 -22.75
N SER A 225 -5.00 0.05 -23.16
CA SER A 225 -6.36 -0.23 -23.60
C SER A 225 -6.73 -1.67 -23.25
N THR A 226 -7.97 -1.90 -22.82
CA THR A 226 -8.52 -3.23 -22.52
C THR A 226 -9.21 -3.90 -23.70
N THR A 227 -9.08 -3.35 -24.91
CA THR A 227 -9.67 -3.99 -26.09
C THR A 227 -8.96 -5.30 -26.41
N GLY A 228 -9.71 -6.35 -26.78
CA GLY A 228 -9.13 -7.66 -27.08
C GLY A 228 -8.08 -7.66 -28.19
N LYS A 229 -8.11 -6.69 -29.11
CA LYS A 229 -7.05 -6.49 -30.11
C LYS A 229 -5.74 -6.01 -29.47
N HIS A 230 -5.80 -4.91 -28.71
CA HIS A 230 -4.61 -4.33 -28.10
C HIS A 230 -3.96 -5.29 -27.10
N LEU A 231 -4.77 -5.98 -26.29
CA LEU A 231 -4.27 -6.97 -25.34
C LEU A 231 -3.57 -8.15 -26.03
N ALA A 232 -4.11 -8.64 -27.15
CA ALA A 232 -3.47 -9.71 -27.91
C ALA A 232 -2.13 -9.28 -28.51
N GLU A 233 -2.08 -8.09 -29.13
CA GLU A 233 -0.85 -7.51 -29.68
C GLU A 233 0.19 -7.32 -28.57
N LEU A 234 -0.20 -6.73 -27.44
CA LEU A 234 0.65 -6.50 -26.28
C LEU A 234 1.25 -7.80 -25.72
N LEU A 235 0.45 -8.85 -25.56
CA LEU A 235 0.92 -10.15 -25.05
C LEU A 235 1.93 -10.79 -26.00
N ILE A 236 1.65 -10.77 -27.31
CA ILE A 236 2.55 -11.34 -28.32
C ILE A 236 3.84 -10.53 -28.41
N GLU A 237 3.77 -9.20 -28.43
CA GLU A 237 4.94 -8.31 -28.41
C GLU A 237 5.81 -8.54 -27.18
N THR A 238 5.18 -8.72 -26.00
CA THR A 238 5.90 -9.03 -24.76
C THR A 238 6.69 -10.34 -24.90
N LEU A 239 6.05 -11.40 -25.41
CA LEU A 239 6.72 -12.69 -25.61
C LEU A 239 7.87 -12.60 -26.62
N ILE A 240 7.66 -11.88 -27.73
CA ILE A 240 8.70 -11.66 -28.75
C ILE A 240 9.87 -10.88 -28.16
N SER A 241 9.59 -9.82 -27.40
CA SER A 241 10.61 -8.99 -26.75
C SER A 241 11.43 -9.73 -25.69
N ALA A 242 10.84 -10.79 -25.12
CA ALA A 242 11.49 -11.69 -24.18
C ALA A 242 12.22 -12.86 -24.87
N ASP A 243 12.33 -12.87 -26.21
CA ASP A 243 12.94 -13.95 -27.00
C ASP A 243 12.24 -15.32 -26.85
N ILE A 244 10.93 -15.33 -26.62
CA ILE A 244 10.13 -16.57 -26.55
C ILE A 244 9.58 -16.92 -27.94
N ILE A 245 9.72 -18.18 -28.33
CA ILE A 245 9.24 -18.68 -29.63
C ILE A 245 7.71 -18.81 -29.58
N THR A 246 6.97 -17.77 -29.95
CA THR A 246 5.49 -17.73 -29.86
C THR A 246 4.77 -18.86 -30.60
N MET A 247 5.33 -19.37 -31.71
CA MET A 247 4.78 -20.48 -32.49
C MET A 247 4.70 -21.81 -31.73
N ASN A 248 5.42 -21.91 -30.61
CA ASN A 248 5.42 -23.07 -29.73
C ASN A 248 4.31 -23.04 -28.67
N MET A 249 3.51 -21.98 -28.63
CA MET A 249 2.35 -21.87 -27.74
C MET A 249 1.29 -22.92 -28.11
N ARG A 250 0.84 -23.69 -27.10
CA ARG A 250 -0.18 -24.75 -27.26
C ARG A 250 -1.46 -24.50 -26.49
N ALA A 251 -1.43 -23.58 -25.54
CA ALA A 251 -2.64 -23.12 -24.87
C ALA A 251 -2.51 -21.67 -24.40
N GLN A 252 -3.66 -21.06 -24.18
CA GLN A 252 -3.82 -19.72 -23.63
C GLN A 252 -4.92 -19.76 -22.55
N GLY A 253 -4.61 -19.26 -21.35
CA GLY A 253 -5.46 -19.41 -20.17
C GLY A 253 -5.74 -18.07 -19.50
N TYR A 254 -6.96 -17.56 -19.68
CA TYR A 254 -7.41 -16.28 -19.13
C TYR A 254 -8.85 -16.35 -18.63
N ASP A 255 -9.36 -15.26 -18.08
CA ASP A 255 -10.74 -15.15 -17.62
C ASP A 255 -11.78 -15.16 -18.77
N GLY A 256 -13.05 -15.17 -18.37
CA GLY A 256 -14.20 -15.27 -19.27
C GLY A 256 -14.74 -13.93 -19.75
N THR A 257 -14.01 -12.83 -19.56
CA THR A 257 -14.48 -11.51 -20.01
C THR A 257 -14.62 -11.48 -21.53
N ALA A 258 -15.48 -10.59 -22.06
CA ALA A 258 -15.72 -10.53 -23.49
C ALA A 258 -14.47 -10.15 -24.29
N ASN A 259 -13.60 -9.32 -23.71
CA ASN A 259 -12.34 -8.90 -24.34
C ASN A 259 -11.29 -10.01 -24.34
N MET A 260 -11.28 -10.91 -23.36
CA MET A 260 -10.34 -12.05 -23.32
C MET A 260 -10.89 -13.26 -24.08
N SER A 261 -12.12 -13.66 -23.79
CA SER A 261 -12.76 -14.90 -24.27
C SER A 261 -13.68 -14.72 -25.48
N GLY A 262 -13.80 -13.52 -26.04
CA GLY A 262 -14.68 -13.26 -27.19
C GLY A 262 -14.32 -14.13 -28.41
N LYS A 263 -15.30 -14.89 -28.93
CA LYS A 263 -15.12 -15.82 -30.07
C LYS A 263 -14.59 -15.19 -31.36
N TYR A 264 -14.87 -13.91 -31.59
CA TYR A 264 -14.53 -13.21 -32.84
C TYR A 264 -13.56 -12.03 -32.67
N LYS A 265 -13.62 -11.37 -31.51
CA LYS A 265 -12.86 -10.11 -31.25
C LYS A 265 -12.06 -10.15 -29.96
N GLY A 266 -12.15 -11.24 -29.20
CA GLY A 266 -11.41 -11.38 -27.95
C GLY A 266 -9.96 -11.80 -28.19
N VAL A 267 -9.13 -11.68 -27.16
CA VAL A 267 -7.74 -12.11 -27.15
C VAL A 267 -7.61 -13.55 -27.64
N GLN A 268 -8.51 -14.45 -27.19
CA GLN A 268 -8.45 -15.85 -27.60
C GLN A 268 -8.50 -16.03 -29.13
N ALA A 269 -9.38 -15.28 -29.81
CA ALA A 269 -9.61 -15.41 -31.24
C ALA A 269 -8.39 -14.86 -32.00
N ARG A 270 -7.87 -13.72 -31.54
CA ARG A 270 -6.71 -13.05 -32.14
C ARG A 270 -5.43 -13.87 -32.00
N ILE A 271 -5.16 -14.42 -30.82
CA ILE A 271 -4.00 -15.29 -30.61
C ILE A 271 -4.17 -16.58 -31.42
N CYS A 272 -5.37 -17.16 -31.50
CA CYS A 272 -5.63 -18.32 -32.38
C CYS A 272 -5.43 -18.01 -33.87
N GLU A 273 -5.73 -16.79 -34.34
CA GLU A 273 -5.46 -16.37 -35.72
C GLU A 273 -3.95 -16.38 -36.01
N MET A 274 -3.12 -15.97 -35.05
CA MET A 274 -1.65 -15.92 -35.19
C MET A 274 -0.98 -17.28 -34.93
N VAL A 275 -1.47 -18.01 -33.93
CA VAL A 275 -0.98 -19.32 -33.48
C VAL A 275 -2.16 -20.28 -33.38
N PRO A 276 -2.56 -20.94 -34.48
CA PRO A 276 -3.73 -21.82 -34.52
C PRO A 276 -3.70 -22.99 -33.52
N GLY A 277 -2.51 -23.36 -33.04
CA GLY A 277 -2.33 -24.41 -32.04
C GLY A 277 -2.59 -23.96 -30.59
N ALA A 278 -2.84 -22.68 -30.31
CA ALA A 278 -3.00 -22.14 -28.96
C ALA A 278 -4.44 -22.28 -28.44
N LEU A 279 -4.77 -23.44 -27.87
CA LEU A 279 -6.12 -23.71 -27.36
C LEU A 279 -6.49 -22.80 -26.18
N TYR A 280 -7.65 -22.15 -26.24
CA TYR A 280 -8.16 -21.37 -25.12
C TYR A 280 -8.72 -22.25 -24.01
N VAL A 281 -8.31 -21.95 -22.78
CA VAL A 281 -8.79 -22.57 -21.55
C VAL A 281 -9.37 -21.48 -20.65
N HIS A 282 -10.68 -21.53 -20.43
CA HIS A 282 -11.36 -20.62 -19.53
C HIS A 282 -10.95 -20.89 -18.07
N CYS A 283 -10.50 -19.84 -17.37
CA CYS A 283 -10.13 -19.87 -15.96
C CYS A 283 -11.21 -20.56 -15.10
N LYS A 284 -10.85 -21.69 -14.47
CA LYS A 284 -11.77 -22.47 -13.65
C LYS A 284 -12.17 -21.76 -12.36
N SER A 285 -11.27 -20.97 -11.77
CA SER A 285 -11.59 -20.12 -10.62
C SER A 285 -12.66 -19.08 -10.99
N HIS A 286 -12.55 -18.47 -12.17
CA HIS A 286 -13.58 -17.56 -12.68
C HIS A 286 -14.90 -18.31 -12.98
N CYS A 287 -14.85 -19.49 -13.61
CA CYS A 287 -16.03 -20.33 -13.84
C CYS A 287 -16.77 -20.65 -12.55
N LEU A 288 -16.05 -21.07 -11.50
CA LEU A 288 -16.60 -21.36 -10.19
C LEU A 288 -17.22 -20.11 -9.56
N ASN A 289 -16.53 -18.98 -9.64
CA ASN A 289 -17.04 -17.69 -9.18
C ASN A 289 -18.37 -17.35 -9.86
N LEU A 290 -18.45 -17.47 -11.19
CA LEU A 290 -19.69 -17.25 -11.95
C LEU A 290 -20.81 -18.21 -11.53
N ALA A 291 -20.51 -19.50 -11.35
CA ALA A 291 -21.51 -20.48 -10.90
C ALA A 291 -22.09 -20.11 -9.54
N ILE A 292 -21.25 -19.67 -8.60
CA ILE A 292 -21.68 -19.18 -7.28
C ILE A 292 -22.53 -17.91 -7.42
N VAL A 293 -22.07 -16.92 -8.19
CA VAL A 293 -22.81 -15.66 -8.43
C VAL A 293 -24.21 -15.95 -8.95
N HIS A 294 -24.32 -16.85 -9.93
CA HIS A 294 -25.59 -17.23 -10.53
C HIS A 294 -26.50 -17.98 -9.55
N SER A 295 -25.95 -18.89 -8.74
CA SER A 295 -26.72 -19.65 -7.75
C SER A 295 -27.31 -18.74 -6.67
N CYS A 296 -26.63 -17.65 -6.34
CA CYS A 296 -27.06 -16.69 -5.33
C CYS A 296 -27.95 -15.56 -5.86
N LYS A 297 -28.43 -15.66 -7.11
CA LYS A 297 -29.50 -14.77 -7.64
C LYS A 297 -30.85 -15.05 -7.01
N ASP A 298 -31.01 -16.18 -6.32
CA ASP A 298 -32.20 -16.48 -5.53
C ASP A 298 -32.51 -15.31 -4.58
N THR A 299 -33.78 -14.90 -4.55
CA THR A 299 -34.22 -13.71 -3.82
C THR A 299 -33.95 -13.84 -2.32
N SER A 300 -34.12 -15.03 -1.74
CA SER A 300 -33.86 -15.25 -0.31
C SER A 300 -32.37 -15.03 0.02
N VAL A 301 -31.49 -15.62 -0.79
CA VAL A 301 -30.03 -15.51 -0.63
C VAL A 301 -29.57 -14.07 -0.86
N ARG A 302 -30.05 -13.43 -1.94
CA ARG A 302 -29.73 -12.03 -2.24
C ARG A 302 -30.12 -11.10 -1.10
N ASN A 303 -31.32 -11.25 -0.54
CA ASN A 303 -31.78 -10.42 0.57
C ASN A 303 -30.91 -10.59 1.81
N VAL A 304 -30.57 -11.84 2.19
CA VAL A 304 -29.66 -12.10 3.31
C VAL A 304 -28.30 -11.42 3.08
N MET A 305 -27.74 -11.55 1.88
CA MET A 305 -26.45 -10.94 1.53
C MET A 305 -26.51 -9.41 1.62
N SER A 306 -27.58 -8.79 1.10
CA SER A 306 -27.81 -7.35 1.20
C SER A 306 -27.91 -6.89 2.65
N THR A 307 -28.66 -7.60 3.49
CA THR A 307 -28.78 -7.26 4.92
C THR A 307 -27.43 -7.38 5.64
N VAL A 308 -26.68 -8.46 5.41
CA VAL A 308 -25.33 -8.62 6.00
C VAL A 308 -24.40 -7.47 5.57
N GLN A 309 -24.47 -7.07 4.31
CA GLN A 309 -23.69 -5.94 3.77
C GLN A 309 -24.06 -4.63 4.45
N GLU A 310 -25.36 -4.32 4.57
CA GLU A 310 -25.87 -3.10 5.18
C GLU A 310 -25.47 -3.01 6.65
N VAL A 311 -25.58 -4.11 7.40
CA VAL A 311 -25.16 -4.15 8.79
C VAL A 311 -23.65 -3.90 8.89
N ALA A 312 -22.84 -4.60 8.09
CA ALA A 312 -21.39 -4.41 8.06
C ALA A 312 -21.01 -2.94 7.77
N PHE A 313 -21.63 -2.33 6.76
CA PHE A 313 -21.43 -0.91 6.46
C PHE A 313 -21.84 0.01 7.61
N SER A 314 -22.96 -0.27 8.28
CA SER A 314 -23.42 0.57 9.39
C SER A 314 -22.42 0.61 10.56
N PHE A 315 -21.67 -0.48 10.79
CA PHE A 315 -20.62 -0.56 11.79
C PHE A 315 -19.33 0.11 11.31
N ASP A 316 -18.94 -0.07 10.04
CA ASP A 316 -17.75 0.56 9.47
C ASP A 316 -17.87 2.09 9.39
N TYR A 317 -19.05 2.62 9.03
CA TYR A 317 -19.28 4.07 8.91
C TYR A 317 -19.61 4.77 10.24
N SER A 318 -19.83 4.02 11.33
CA SER A 318 -20.13 4.59 12.65
C SER A 318 -19.02 4.32 13.65
N SER A 319 -18.18 5.33 13.90
CA SER A 319 -17.11 5.25 14.90
C SER A 319 -17.61 4.79 16.27
N LYS A 320 -18.81 5.23 16.69
CA LYS A 320 -19.45 4.79 17.93
C LYS A 320 -19.78 3.28 17.93
N LYS A 321 -20.34 2.75 16.83
CA LYS A 321 -20.64 1.30 16.73
C LYS A 321 -19.37 0.47 16.69
N LEU A 322 -18.37 0.92 15.95
CA LEU A 322 -17.09 0.23 15.85
C LEU A 322 -16.38 0.16 17.20
N GLN A 323 -16.40 1.24 17.98
CA GLN A 323 -15.81 1.24 19.32
C GLN A 323 -16.57 0.33 20.30
N ALA A 324 -17.90 0.37 20.30
CA ALA A 324 -18.72 -0.55 21.09
C ALA A 324 -18.47 -2.01 20.69
N PHE A 325 -18.28 -2.27 19.39
CA PHE A 325 -17.94 -3.59 18.87
C PHE A 325 -16.60 -4.10 19.40
N TYR A 326 -15.57 -3.26 19.45
CA TYR A 326 -14.30 -3.67 20.05
C TYR A 326 -14.42 -3.94 21.55
N GLN A 327 -15.16 -3.10 22.29
CA GLN A 327 -15.35 -3.27 23.73
C GLN A 327 -16.08 -4.58 24.05
N GLU A 328 -17.15 -4.89 23.32
CA GLU A 328 -17.95 -6.09 23.53
C GLU A 328 -17.22 -7.36 23.02
N LEU A 329 -16.37 -7.22 22.00
CA LEU A 329 -15.52 -8.32 21.55
C LEU A 329 -14.37 -8.61 22.54
N ASP A 330 -13.87 -7.59 23.24
CA ASP A 330 -12.86 -7.76 24.29
C ASP A 330 -13.45 -8.38 25.57
N SER A 331 -14.73 -8.19 25.85
CA SER A 331 -15.43 -8.85 26.96
C SER A 331 -15.77 -10.32 26.65
N ASP A 332 -16.04 -10.68 25.40
CA ASP A 332 -16.32 -12.06 24.97
C ASP A 332 -15.11 -12.75 24.32
N ALA A 333 -14.25 -13.32 25.17
CA ALA A 333 -13.06 -14.05 24.76
C ALA A 333 -13.35 -15.23 23.80
N THR A 334 -14.51 -15.89 23.94
CA THR A 334 -14.90 -17.05 23.14
C THR A 334 -15.20 -16.64 21.70
N THR A 335 -15.99 -15.57 21.54
CA THR A 335 -16.32 -15.02 20.21
C THR A 335 -15.07 -14.45 19.55
N LYS A 336 -14.19 -13.79 20.30
CA LYS A 336 -12.91 -13.26 19.82
C LYS A 336 -11.95 -14.34 19.31
N GLU A 337 -11.87 -15.48 19.98
CA GLU A 337 -11.08 -16.63 19.53
C GLU A 337 -11.68 -17.24 18.26
N ASN A 338 -13.00 -17.44 18.23
CA ASN A 338 -13.72 -18.00 17.08
C ASN A 338 -13.69 -17.10 15.82
N MET A 339 -13.47 -15.81 16.00
CA MET A 339 -13.28 -14.85 14.91
C MET A 339 -11.87 -14.90 14.29
N ASP A 340 -10.98 -15.79 14.75
CA ASP A 340 -9.61 -15.93 14.24
C ASP A 340 -8.85 -14.60 14.22
N LYS A 341 -8.91 -13.88 15.36
CA LYS A 341 -8.29 -12.56 15.59
C LYS A 341 -8.81 -11.43 14.69
N ARG A 342 -9.91 -11.64 13.95
CA ARG A 342 -10.57 -10.57 13.18
C ARG A 342 -11.27 -9.63 14.14
N THR A 343 -11.03 -8.34 13.98
CA THR A 343 -11.56 -7.31 14.91
C THR A 343 -12.74 -6.53 14.32
N LYS A 344 -13.07 -6.72 13.05
CA LYS A 344 -14.15 -6.00 12.37
C LYS A 344 -14.99 -6.92 11.49
N LEU A 345 -16.23 -6.51 11.24
CA LEU A 345 -17.06 -7.11 10.19
C LEU A 345 -16.39 -6.91 8.83
N ARG A 346 -16.49 -7.91 7.96
CA ARG A 346 -16.02 -7.81 6.58
C ARG A 346 -17.17 -7.46 5.67
N THR A 347 -16.94 -6.48 4.81
CA THR A 347 -17.82 -6.21 3.67
C THR A 347 -17.68 -7.33 2.64
N LEU A 348 -18.79 -7.68 1.99
CA LEU A 348 -18.83 -8.65 0.90
C LEU A 348 -18.09 -8.07 -0.31
N CYS A 349 -17.19 -8.86 -0.87
CA CYS A 349 -16.52 -8.53 -2.13
C CYS A 349 -17.50 -8.72 -3.30
N GLU A 350 -17.67 -7.70 -4.14
CA GLU A 350 -18.57 -7.77 -5.29
C GLU A 350 -18.08 -8.76 -6.36
N THR A 351 -16.77 -8.74 -6.64
CA THR A 351 -16.15 -9.43 -7.79
C THR A 351 -15.65 -10.84 -7.47
N ARG A 352 -15.21 -11.10 -6.23
CA ARG A 352 -14.70 -12.43 -5.78
C ARG A 352 -15.63 -13.04 -4.74
N TRP A 353 -16.60 -13.82 -5.20
CA TRP A 353 -17.62 -14.44 -4.35
C TRP A 353 -17.07 -15.48 -3.38
N THR A 354 -15.98 -16.15 -3.72
CA THR A 354 -15.29 -17.06 -2.77
C THR A 354 -14.84 -16.31 -1.50
N SER A 355 -14.55 -15.01 -1.59
CA SER A 355 -14.20 -14.16 -0.45
C SER A 355 -15.42 -13.74 0.40
N ARG A 356 -16.66 -14.00 -0.04
CA ARG A 356 -17.88 -13.72 0.74
C ARG A 356 -18.13 -14.75 1.85
N ALA A 357 -17.62 -15.98 1.69
CA ALA A 357 -17.74 -17.01 2.72
C ALA A 357 -17.09 -16.56 4.04
N ASP A 358 -15.92 -15.92 3.95
CA ASP A 358 -15.24 -15.32 5.11
C ASP A 358 -16.08 -14.25 5.80
N ALA A 359 -16.73 -13.37 5.02
CA ALA A 359 -17.56 -12.31 5.56
C ALA A 359 -18.80 -12.87 6.26
N LEU A 360 -19.46 -13.87 5.68
CA LEU A 360 -20.59 -14.55 6.29
C LEU A 360 -20.19 -15.31 7.56
N TYR A 361 -19.05 -16.00 7.54
CA TYR A 361 -18.54 -16.69 8.73
C TYR A 361 -18.24 -15.69 9.84
N THR A 362 -17.54 -14.61 9.51
CA THR A 362 -17.22 -13.53 10.45
C THR A 362 -18.51 -12.96 11.05
N PHE A 363 -19.48 -12.61 10.19
CA PHE A 363 -20.77 -12.07 10.61
C PHE A 363 -21.54 -13.03 11.51
N LYS A 364 -21.62 -14.31 11.14
CA LYS A 364 -22.30 -15.36 11.92
C LYS A 364 -21.67 -15.50 13.30
N THR A 365 -20.34 -15.54 13.38
CA THR A 365 -19.61 -15.67 14.65
C THR A 365 -19.82 -14.44 15.54
N SER A 366 -19.74 -13.24 14.97
CA SER A 366 -19.96 -11.98 15.71
C SER A 366 -21.44 -11.61 15.92
N PHE A 367 -22.38 -12.42 15.43
CA PHE A 367 -23.80 -12.08 15.42
C PHE A 367 -24.37 -11.77 16.81
N PRO A 368 -24.02 -12.51 17.89
CA PRO A 368 -24.47 -12.18 19.25
C PRO A 368 -24.02 -10.77 19.69
N VAL A 369 -22.76 -10.43 19.42
CA VAL A 369 -22.18 -9.11 19.72
C VAL A 369 -22.88 -8.00 18.96
N VAL A 370 -23.13 -8.21 17.65
CA VAL A 370 -23.86 -7.26 16.81
C VAL A 370 -25.26 -6.99 17.36
N ILE A 371 -25.98 -8.04 17.79
CA ILE A 371 -27.32 -7.88 18.35
C ILE A 371 -27.30 -7.08 19.64
N GLU A 372 -26.37 -7.34 20.56
CA GLU A 372 -26.36 -6.63 21.84
C GLU A 372 -26.10 -5.14 21.67
N ILE A 373 -25.21 -4.78 20.74
CA ILE A 373 -24.92 -3.37 20.41
C ILE A 373 -26.15 -2.68 19.83
N GLU A 374 -26.87 -3.31 18.90
CA GLU A 374 -28.10 -2.72 18.34
C GLU A 374 -29.20 -2.59 19.39
N ARG A 375 -29.34 -3.57 20.30
CA ARG A 375 -30.29 -3.51 21.42
C ARG A 375 -29.97 -2.36 22.37
N GLU A 376 -28.71 -2.19 22.77
CA GLU A 376 -28.36 -1.08 23.68
C GLU A 376 -28.61 0.27 23.03
N ARG A 377 -28.37 0.40 21.72
CA ARG A 377 -28.69 1.63 20.98
C ARG A 377 -30.19 1.88 20.87
N GLU A 378 -31.00 0.85 20.73
CA GLU A 378 -32.46 0.99 20.76
C GLU A 378 -32.93 1.47 22.13
N ARG A 379 -32.41 0.89 23.22
CA ARG A 379 -32.65 1.36 24.60
C ARG A 379 -32.22 2.82 24.78
N GLU A 380 -31.08 3.22 24.24
CA GLU A 380 -30.59 4.60 24.31
C GLU A 380 -31.52 5.58 23.59
N ARG A 381 -32.00 5.23 22.40
CA ARG A 381 -32.98 6.03 21.64
C ARG A 381 -34.31 6.15 22.36
N GLU A 382 -34.78 5.10 23.02
CA GLU A 382 -35.99 5.16 23.84
C GLU A 382 -35.84 6.11 25.03
N ARG A 383 -34.71 6.02 25.75
CA ARG A 383 -34.38 6.96 26.86
C ARG A 383 -34.33 8.41 26.37
N GLU A 384 -33.80 8.65 25.17
CA GLU A 384 -33.74 10.00 24.59
C GLU A 384 -35.13 10.55 24.25
N ARG A 385 -35.99 9.72 23.62
CA ARG A 385 -37.39 10.08 23.34
C ARG A 385 -38.19 10.35 24.61
N GLU A 386 -37.94 9.59 25.67
CA GLU A 386 -38.60 9.81 26.96
C GLU A 386 -38.20 11.15 27.59
N ARG A 387 -36.90 11.48 27.59
CA ARG A 387 -36.39 12.79 28.04
C ARG A 387 -36.96 13.94 27.22
N GLU A 388 -37.15 13.76 25.92
CA GLU A 388 -37.76 14.78 25.06
C GLU A 388 -39.23 15.03 25.42
N ARG A 389 -40.00 13.95 25.63
CA ARG A 389 -41.40 14.04 26.10
C ARG A 389 -41.51 14.68 27.48
N GLU A 390 -40.57 14.40 28.38
CA GLU A 390 -40.54 15.01 29.71
C GLU A 390 -40.31 16.52 29.63
N ARG A 391 -39.34 16.96 28.81
CA ARG A 391 -39.08 18.38 28.54
C ARG A 391 -40.28 19.08 27.90
N GLU A 392 -41.00 18.40 27.02
CA GLU A 392 -42.21 18.94 26.41
C GLU A 392 -43.33 19.15 27.44
N ARG A 393 -43.56 18.15 28.30
CA ARG A 393 -44.51 18.26 29.43
C ARG A 393 -44.13 19.37 30.40
N GLU A 394 -42.85 19.55 30.67
CA GLU A 394 -42.36 20.62 31.54
C GLU A 394 -42.65 22.00 30.94
N ARG A 395 -42.36 22.18 29.64
CA ARG A 395 -42.71 23.41 28.91
C ARG A 395 -44.21 23.68 28.87
N GLU A 396 -45.02 22.64 28.75
CA GLU A 396 -46.49 22.76 28.79
C GLU A 396 -46.96 23.20 30.18
N ARG A 397 -46.43 22.62 31.26
CA ARG A 397 -46.71 23.04 32.63
C ARG A 397 -46.28 24.49 32.89
N GLU A 398 -45.14 24.92 32.37
CA GLU A 398 -44.69 26.32 32.46
C GLU A 398 -45.64 27.27 31.72
N ARG A 399 -46.13 26.88 30.54
CA ARG A 399 -47.13 27.66 29.79
C ARG A 399 -48.44 27.77 30.57
N GLU A 400 -48.97 26.65 31.07
CA GLU A 400 -50.18 26.66 31.90
C GLU A 400 -50.02 27.53 33.15
N ARG A 401 -48.85 27.47 33.80
CA ARG A 401 -48.54 28.30 34.97
C ARG A 401 -48.51 29.78 34.59
N GLY A 402 -47.87 30.13 33.46
CA GLY A 402 -47.85 31.50 32.94
C GLY A 402 -49.24 32.00 32.56
N GLU A 403 -50.11 31.15 32.00
CA GLU A 403 -51.50 31.51 31.69
C GLU A 403 -52.32 31.75 32.96
N ARG A 404 -52.21 30.88 33.96
CA ARG A 404 -52.87 31.06 35.27
C ARG A 404 -52.40 32.33 35.98
N GLU A 405 -51.13 32.69 35.87
CA GLU A 405 -50.61 33.94 36.44
C GLU A 405 -51.17 35.18 35.72
N ARG A 406 -51.24 35.15 34.39
CA ARG A 406 -51.89 36.21 33.58
C ARG A 406 -53.38 36.33 33.88
N GLU A 407 -54.08 35.23 34.11
CA GLU A 407 -55.51 35.22 34.46
C GLU A 407 -55.75 35.87 35.83
N LYS A 408 -54.95 35.52 36.84
CA LYS A 408 -54.98 36.17 38.17
C LYS A 408 -54.68 37.66 38.09
N GLU A 409 -53.76 38.07 37.23
CA GLU A 409 -53.45 39.49 37.02
C GLU A 409 -54.64 40.25 36.41
N ARG A 410 -55.30 39.65 35.40
CA ARG A 410 -56.55 40.20 34.82
C ARG A 410 -57.68 40.28 35.83
N GLU A 411 -57.82 39.31 36.72
CA GLU A 411 -58.83 39.38 37.79
C GLU A 411 -58.56 40.53 38.76
N ARG A 412 -57.32 40.72 39.18
CA ARG A 412 -56.92 41.86 40.04
C ARG A 412 -57.17 43.20 39.35
N GLU A 413 -56.94 43.28 38.05
CA GLU A 413 -57.21 44.49 37.26
C GLU A 413 -58.71 44.80 37.20
N ARG A 414 -59.54 43.78 36.93
CA ARG A 414 -61.01 43.91 36.97
C ARG A 414 -61.54 44.32 38.34
N GLU A 415 -60.92 43.84 39.41
CA GLU A 415 -61.28 44.21 40.78
C GLU A 415 -60.96 45.68 41.06
N ARG A 416 -59.79 46.17 40.64
CA ARG A 416 -59.43 47.61 40.70
C ARG A 416 -60.40 48.47 39.89
N GLU A 417 -60.76 48.08 38.68
CA GLU A 417 -61.75 48.80 37.87
C GLU A 417 -63.13 48.85 38.55
N ARG A 418 -63.54 47.77 39.22
CA ARG A 418 -64.80 47.73 39.98
C ARG A 418 -64.77 48.72 41.15
N GLU A 419 -63.70 48.71 41.95
CA GLU A 419 -63.53 49.68 43.04
C GLU A 419 -63.54 51.13 42.53
N GLU A 420 -62.91 51.39 41.38
CA GLU A 420 -62.88 52.72 40.78
C GLU A 420 -64.28 53.18 40.33
N ARG A 421 -65.03 52.31 39.64
CA ARG A 421 -66.43 52.58 39.28
C ARG A 421 -67.34 52.77 40.48
N GLU A 422 -67.08 52.07 41.59
CA GLU A 422 -67.85 52.23 42.82
C GLU A 422 -67.60 53.60 43.47
N ARG A 423 -66.33 54.04 43.51
CA ARG A 423 -65.95 55.39 43.94
C ARG A 423 -66.56 56.48 43.05
N GLU A 424 -66.64 56.25 41.75
CA GLU A 424 -67.27 57.18 40.81
C GLU A 424 -68.78 57.28 41.03
N ARG A 425 -69.47 56.14 41.22
CA ARG A 425 -70.89 56.12 41.57
C ARG A 425 -71.19 56.82 42.89
N GLU A 426 -70.33 56.68 43.90
CA GLU A 426 -70.47 57.44 45.15
C GLU A 426 -70.34 58.94 44.93
N ARG A 427 -69.43 59.38 44.05
CA ARG A 427 -69.31 60.81 43.68
C ARG A 427 -70.57 61.30 42.97
N GLU A 428 -71.08 60.57 41.98
CA GLU A 428 -72.34 60.93 41.29
C GLU A 428 -73.53 60.96 42.24
N LYS A 429 -73.61 60.01 43.18
CA LYS A 429 -74.72 59.96 44.14
C LYS A 429 -74.71 61.17 45.07
N ARG A 430 -73.53 61.62 45.51
CA ARG A 430 -73.35 62.86 46.27
C ARG A 430 -73.74 64.10 45.46
N GLU A 431 -73.48 64.12 44.16
CA GLU A 431 -73.94 65.21 43.28
C GLU A 431 -75.46 65.21 43.11
N ARG A 432 -76.08 64.05 42.84
CA ARG A 432 -77.53 63.93 42.71
C ARG A 432 -78.27 64.27 44.00
N GLU A 433 -77.70 63.97 45.16
CA GLU A 433 -78.26 64.40 46.45
C GLU A 433 -78.29 65.91 46.57
N ARG A 434 -77.20 66.60 46.22
CA ARG A 434 -77.14 68.07 46.17
C ARG A 434 -78.16 68.65 45.19
N GLU A 435 -78.43 67.95 44.09
CA GLU A 435 -79.39 68.38 43.07
C GLU A 435 -80.85 68.20 43.54
N ARG A 436 -81.18 67.05 44.15
CA ARG A 436 -82.51 66.80 44.75
C ARG A 436 -82.83 67.74 45.90
N GLU A 437 -81.82 68.17 46.66
CA GLU A 437 -82.01 69.18 47.70
C GLU A 437 -82.48 70.51 47.10
N ARG A 438 -81.87 70.93 45.98
CA ARG A 438 -82.30 72.12 45.21
C ARG A 438 -83.70 71.95 44.60
N GLU A 439 -84.08 70.73 44.24
CA GLU A 439 -85.38 70.44 43.61
C GLU A 439 -86.54 70.41 44.63
N ARG A 440 -86.31 69.83 45.82
CA ARG A 440 -87.28 69.86 46.93
C ARG A 440 -87.59 71.28 47.40
N GLU A 441 -86.61 72.18 47.31
CA GLU A 441 -86.81 73.61 47.55
C GLU A 441 -87.83 74.21 46.58
N ARG A 442 -87.77 73.82 45.30
CA ARG A 442 -88.70 74.27 44.24
C ARG A 442 -90.08 73.61 44.34
N GLU A 443 -90.16 72.38 44.80
CA GLU A 443 -91.43 71.63 44.89
C GLU A 443 -92.30 72.09 46.07
N ARG A 444 -91.68 72.46 47.20
CA ARG A 444 -92.37 73.14 48.33
C ARG A 444 -93.02 74.46 47.91
N GLU A 445 -92.50 75.10 46.88
CA GLU A 445 -93.07 76.29 46.27
C GLU A 445 -94.36 75.98 45.50
N ARG A 446 -94.40 74.85 44.76
CA ARG A 446 -95.52 74.42 43.90
C ARG A 446 -96.66 73.75 44.67
N GLU A 447 -96.39 73.05 45.76
CA GLU A 447 -97.43 72.36 46.55
C GLU A 447 -98.37 73.34 47.26
N ARG A 448 -97.85 74.52 47.65
CA ARG A 448 -98.66 75.66 48.14
C ARG A 448 -99.65 76.18 47.09
N GLU A 449 -99.44 75.86 45.82
CA GLU A 449 -100.26 76.30 44.70
C GLU A 449 -101.42 75.34 44.41
N ARG A 450 -101.20 74.02 44.52
CA ARG A 450 -102.21 72.98 44.20
C ARG A 450 -103.23 72.70 45.30
N GLU A 451 -102.89 72.99 46.56
CA GLU A 451 -103.86 72.85 47.66
C GLU A 451 -105.07 73.79 47.47
N ARG A 452 -104.86 74.93 46.79
CA ARG A 452 -105.90 75.90 46.39
C ARG A 452 -106.86 75.36 45.31
N GLU A 453 -106.48 74.29 44.62
CA GLU A 453 -107.24 73.75 43.47
C GLU A 453 -108.20 72.62 43.90
N ARG A 454 -107.80 71.78 44.87
CA ARG A 454 -108.61 70.62 45.34
C ARG A 454 -109.83 70.99 46.18
N GLU A 455 -109.84 72.18 46.79
CA GLU A 455 -111.04 72.72 47.42
C GLU A 455 -112.18 72.91 46.40
N ARG A 456 -111.86 73.13 45.12
CA ARG A 456 -112.86 73.41 44.07
C ARG A 456 -113.50 72.16 43.46
N GLU A 457 -112.82 71.01 43.49
CA GLU A 457 -113.33 69.77 42.89
C GLU A 457 -114.27 68.98 43.81
N ARG A 458 -114.15 69.09 45.13
CA ARG A 458 -115.05 68.38 46.07
C ARG A 458 -116.50 68.85 45.97
N GLU A 459 -116.73 70.10 45.58
CA GLU A 459 -118.07 70.62 45.31
C GLU A 459 -118.67 70.10 43.99
N SER A 460 -117.82 69.57 43.10
CA SER A 460 -118.18 69.19 41.74
C SER A 460 -118.57 67.72 41.60
N ILE A 461 -118.34 66.81 42.56
CA ILE A 461 -118.81 65.40 42.41
C ILE A 461 -120.27 65.29 42.87
N LEU A 462 -121.12 66.07 42.22
CA LEU A 462 -121.98 65.48 41.21
C LEU A 462 -122.73 64.29 41.82
N ARG A 463 -123.88 64.51 42.45
CA ARG A 463 -125.05 65.11 41.76
C ARG A 463 -125.42 64.30 40.49
N ASN A 464 -124.88 63.09 40.31
CA ASN A 464 -125.21 62.12 39.26
C ASN A 464 -125.18 60.68 39.82
N MET A 465 -126.31 59.99 39.69
CA MET A 465 -126.57 58.55 39.91
C MET A 465 -127.05 58.12 41.31
N TYR A 466 -128.39 58.01 41.38
CA TYR A 466 -129.24 57.09 42.17
C TYR A 466 -129.15 57.05 43.70
#